data_AF-A0A957Y5V9-F1
#
_entry.id   AF-A0A957Y5V9-F1
#
_cell.length_a   1.000
_cell.length_b   1.000
_cell.length_c   1.000
_cell.angle_alpha   90.00
_cell.angle_beta   90.00
_cell.angle_gamma   90.00
#
_symmetry.space_group_name_H-M   'P 1'
#
loop_
_entity.id
_entity.type
_entity.pdbx_description
1 polymer ?
#
loop_
_entity_poly.entity_id
_entity_poly.type
_entity_poly.pdbx_seq_one_letter_code
_entity_poly.pdbx_strand_id
1 'polypeptide(L)'
;FSPTGPTASFSPNPVTPPGSSSLMVSGATAGSYNITVMGTSGALNHQASSTLDVDVPLGAAPVLSAPADGSTGVAATPTFTWSAVAGATSYDIQVATDPSFTNIVASATGLTSASYTPASALADDTVYYWQVTAANACGARVSTVFAFRTSATGCSTYASTDVPQAVPPSGTFGTTTSVVTVPSGGGAITDVNVTIGELTHTYDADLDIYISHPDSTVVELSTDNGGSGDNYLDTIFDDEAATSITAGSAPFTGSFRPEGLLSALDGKASGGTWTLTVIDDATFDSGTLTAWSLTICSDVSPTTADYSDLAASYGIAWHSGNGALRLGPTWTADTTFSAGADVDDGLAFVGGFTPGQNATVRVNVQGTPANGRWLRLWFDWNDNGVFDGDELVYDNSVSDGDNDLVVAVPSSASGAVRYRARLYDSAIAPTAPDAIDNASYGEAVGGEVEDDLSPFPLAVMLADMRAEQVNDFLRITWETVSELDNSGFNLYRGVSPAGWDTQINAALIPSQSPGSPSGFVYTWNDRQDLVPGTDYYYWLEDVDISGATSTHGPVSATYNAPTAVTLSKMEASPVSGTAALPVAAALLALLLPLAGVLSMQRRERA
;
A
#
# COMPACT_ATOMS: atom_id res chain seq x y z
N PHE A 1 25.69 -46.46 -30.35
CA PHE A 1 25.92 -45.06 -29.97
C PHE A 1 27.29 -44.91 -29.30
N SER A 2 27.74 -43.68 -29.01
CA SER A 2 28.96 -43.39 -28.24
C SER A 2 28.92 -44.04 -26.84
N PRO A 3 30.04 -44.31 -26.13
CA PRO A 3 30.04 -44.91 -24.80
C PRO A 3 29.25 -44.13 -23.72
N THR A 4 28.92 -42.86 -23.98
CA THR A 4 28.15 -41.97 -23.11
C THR A 4 26.76 -41.60 -23.66
N GLY A 5 26.33 -42.24 -24.76
CA GLY A 5 25.03 -41.98 -25.41
C GLY A 5 23.95 -43.01 -25.03
N PRO A 6 22.72 -42.85 -25.57
CA PRO A 6 21.62 -43.79 -25.32
C PRO A 6 22.01 -45.22 -25.69
N THR A 7 21.66 -46.16 -24.82
CA THR A 7 21.86 -47.59 -25.03
C THR A 7 20.66 -48.19 -25.74
N ALA A 8 20.90 -49.20 -26.58
CA ALA A 8 19.88 -49.88 -27.36
C ALA A 8 20.14 -51.38 -27.32
N SER A 9 19.13 -52.17 -26.97
CA SER A 9 19.22 -53.63 -26.89
C SER A 9 18.02 -54.30 -27.55
N PHE A 10 18.24 -55.47 -28.14
CA PHE A 10 17.21 -56.30 -28.76
C PHE A 10 17.01 -57.57 -27.94
N SER A 11 15.76 -57.91 -27.62
CA SER A 11 15.40 -59.16 -26.95
C SER A 11 14.13 -59.77 -27.55
N PRO A 12 14.14 -61.06 -27.96
CA PRO A 12 15.31 -61.93 -28.10
C PRO A 12 16.22 -61.52 -29.27
N ASN A 13 17.52 -61.73 -29.14
CA ASN A 13 18.50 -61.60 -30.22
C ASN A 13 19.54 -62.72 -30.09
N PRO A 14 19.67 -63.65 -31.07
CA PRO A 14 18.99 -63.68 -32.37
C PRO A 14 17.51 -64.06 -32.31
N VAL A 15 16.76 -63.64 -33.33
CA VAL A 15 15.38 -64.07 -33.60
C VAL A 15 15.40 -65.26 -34.57
N THR A 16 14.60 -66.30 -34.32
CA THR A 16 14.36 -67.38 -35.29
C THR A 16 13.08 -67.10 -36.05
N PRO A 17 13.09 -66.98 -37.40
CA PRO A 17 11.87 -66.78 -38.19
C PRO A 17 10.96 -68.03 -38.19
N PRO A 18 9.62 -67.87 -38.13
CA PRO A 18 8.89 -66.62 -37.87
C PRO A 18 8.97 -66.24 -36.38
N GLY A 19 9.36 -65.00 -36.10
CA GLY A 19 9.51 -64.47 -34.75
C GLY A 19 9.74 -62.97 -34.76
N SER A 20 9.75 -62.36 -33.59
CA SER A 20 9.95 -60.91 -33.37
C SER A 20 11.01 -60.64 -32.31
N SER A 21 11.54 -59.42 -32.30
CA SER A 21 12.35 -58.87 -31.20
C SER A 21 11.79 -57.52 -30.79
N SER A 22 11.82 -57.23 -29.50
CA SER A 22 11.59 -55.89 -28.98
C SER A 22 12.91 -55.12 -28.92
N LEU A 23 12.90 -53.86 -29.38
CA LEU A 23 13.97 -52.89 -29.17
C LEU A 23 13.71 -52.12 -27.87
N MET A 24 14.62 -52.17 -26.92
CA MET A 24 14.61 -51.31 -25.74
C MET A 24 15.69 -50.24 -25.90
N VAL A 25 15.29 -48.96 -25.77
CA VAL A 25 16.19 -47.80 -25.76
C VAL A 25 16.20 -47.24 -24.34
N SER A 26 17.37 -46.84 -23.82
CA SER A 26 17.51 -46.34 -22.45
C SER A 26 18.58 -45.26 -22.35
N GLY A 27 18.31 -44.20 -21.59
CA GLY A 27 19.23 -43.06 -21.40
C GLY A 27 19.26 -42.07 -22.57
N ALA A 28 18.18 -41.96 -23.34
CA ALA A 28 18.03 -40.88 -24.31
C ALA A 28 17.58 -39.58 -23.59
N THR A 29 18.22 -38.46 -23.89
CA THR A 29 17.74 -37.13 -23.50
C THR A 29 16.61 -36.69 -24.45
N ALA A 30 15.90 -35.61 -24.11
CA ALA A 30 14.89 -35.07 -25.02
C ALA A 30 15.48 -34.66 -26.38
N GLY A 31 14.70 -34.82 -27.45
CA GLY A 31 15.08 -34.56 -28.83
C GLY A 31 14.58 -35.62 -29.82
N SER A 32 14.77 -35.35 -31.12
CA SER A 32 14.43 -36.26 -32.22
C SER A 32 15.63 -37.09 -32.65
N TYR A 33 15.47 -38.41 -32.74
CA TYR A 33 16.52 -39.36 -33.07
C TYR A 33 16.13 -40.23 -34.27
N ASN A 34 16.98 -40.22 -35.31
CA ASN A 34 16.87 -41.20 -36.39
C ASN A 34 17.46 -42.55 -35.94
N ILE A 35 16.60 -43.52 -35.65
CA ILE A 35 16.99 -44.91 -35.36
C ILE A 35 17.10 -45.67 -36.67
N THR A 36 18.19 -46.41 -36.85
CA THR A 36 18.33 -47.39 -37.93
C THR A 36 18.53 -48.78 -37.33
N VAL A 37 17.59 -49.68 -37.60
CA VAL A 37 17.62 -51.08 -37.20
C VAL A 37 18.27 -51.88 -38.32
N MET A 38 19.30 -52.67 -37.99
CA MET A 38 20.00 -53.54 -38.94
C MET A 38 19.82 -55.01 -38.54
N GLY A 39 19.14 -55.78 -39.38
CA GLY A 39 19.05 -57.24 -39.28
C GLY A 39 20.14 -57.89 -40.12
N THR A 40 20.85 -58.86 -39.53
CA THR A 40 21.91 -59.62 -40.22
C THR A 40 21.66 -61.12 -40.11
N SER A 41 21.86 -61.86 -41.20
CA SER A 41 21.71 -63.32 -41.26
C SER A 41 22.71 -63.90 -42.25
N GLY A 42 23.85 -64.38 -41.73
CA GLY A 42 24.99 -64.79 -42.55
C GLY A 42 25.52 -63.62 -43.37
N ALA A 43 25.35 -63.67 -44.69
CA ALA A 43 25.73 -62.60 -45.62
C ALA A 43 24.58 -61.64 -45.98
N LEU A 44 23.35 -61.91 -45.53
CA LEU A 44 22.18 -61.07 -45.80
C LEU A 44 22.09 -59.97 -44.75
N ASN A 45 22.10 -58.71 -45.19
CA ASN A 45 21.89 -57.54 -44.36
C ASN A 45 20.67 -56.77 -44.86
N HIS A 46 19.74 -56.45 -43.96
CA HIS A 46 18.61 -55.57 -44.23
C HIS A 46 18.56 -54.46 -43.18
N GLN A 47 18.17 -53.26 -43.60
CA GLN A 47 18.01 -52.11 -42.71
C GLN A 47 16.61 -51.50 -42.85
N ALA A 48 16.09 -51.00 -41.75
CA ALA A 48 14.90 -50.15 -41.68
C ALA A 48 15.21 -48.96 -40.76
N SER A 49 14.61 -47.80 -41.03
CA SER A 49 14.81 -46.59 -40.22
C SER A 49 13.47 -46.04 -39.75
N SER A 50 13.47 -45.43 -38.56
CA SER A 50 12.33 -44.78 -37.92
C SER A 50 12.84 -43.58 -37.13
N THR A 51 11.98 -42.58 -36.89
CA THR A 51 12.24 -41.60 -35.84
C THR A 51 11.89 -42.19 -34.47
N LEU A 52 12.56 -41.69 -33.43
CA LEU A 52 12.17 -41.74 -32.04
C LEU A 52 12.24 -40.30 -31.52
N ASP A 53 11.09 -39.74 -31.19
CA ASP A 53 11.01 -38.44 -30.54
C ASP A 53 10.89 -38.67 -29.03
N VAL A 54 11.74 -37.99 -28.27
CA VAL A 54 11.77 -38.05 -26.81
C VAL A 54 11.40 -36.66 -26.31
N ASP A 55 10.18 -36.51 -25.80
CA ASP A 55 9.67 -35.24 -25.31
C ASP A 55 10.05 -34.97 -23.85
N VAL A 56 9.99 -33.70 -23.45
CA VAL A 56 10.17 -33.27 -22.05
C VAL A 56 8.82 -33.33 -21.34
N PRO A 57 8.66 -34.08 -20.24
CA PRO A 57 7.45 -34.02 -19.42
C PRO A 57 7.24 -32.63 -18.82
N LEU A 58 6.00 -32.18 -18.70
CA LEU A 58 5.66 -30.90 -18.07
C LEU A 58 6.18 -30.86 -16.62
N GLY A 59 7.05 -29.89 -16.33
CA GLY A 59 7.74 -29.75 -15.04
C GLY A 59 6.86 -29.19 -13.92
N ALA A 60 5.84 -28.40 -14.26
CA ALA A 60 4.89 -27.79 -13.33
C ALA A 60 3.53 -27.59 -14.01
N ALA A 61 2.52 -27.19 -13.23
CA ALA A 61 1.28 -26.61 -13.75
C ALA A 61 1.45 -25.12 -14.11
N PRO A 62 0.55 -24.52 -14.89
CA PRO A 62 0.49 -23.06 -15.03
C PRO A 62 0.26 -22.38 -13.68
N VAL A 63 0.92 -21.25 -13.48
CA VAL A 63 0.63 -20.33 -12.36
C VAL A 63 -0.22 -19.20 -12.93
N LEU A 64 -1.41 -18.99 -12.37
CA LEU A 64 -2.34 -17.96 -12.82
C LEU A 64 -1.89 -16.58 -12.34
N SER A 65 -2.14 -15.51 -13.11
CA SER A 65 -1.66 -14.15 -12.77
C SER A 65 -2.71 -13.04 -12.87
N ALA A 66 -3.66 -13.11 -13.81
CA ALA A 66 -4.77 -12.16 -13.87
C ALA A 66 -6.02 -12.82 -14.48
N PRO A 67 -7.26 -12.50 -14.03
CA PRO A 67 -7.57 -11.77 -12.79
C PRO A 67 -6.94 -12.44 -11.56
N ALA A 68 -6.51 -11.65 -10.59
CA ALA A 68 -5.87 -12.18 -9.39
C ALA A 68 -6.88 -12.94 -8.52
N ASP A 69 -6.41 -13.89 -7.71
CA ASP A 69 -7.30 -14.71 -6.91
C ASP A 69 -8.07 -13.87 -5.87
N GLY A 70 -9.36 -14.13 -5.73
CA GLY A 70 -10.28 -13.35 -4.89
C GLY A 70 -10.60 -11.92 -5.38
N SER A 71 -9.98 -11.44 -6.47
CA SER A 71 -10.13 -10.04 -6.91
C SER A 71 -11.57 -9.63 -7.22
N THR A 72 -11.93 -8.39 -6.89
CA THR A 72 -13.26 -7.81 -7.10
C THR A 72 -13.19 -6.58 -8.00
N GLY A 73 -14.32 -6.15 -8.55
CA GLY A 73 -14.35 -4.99 -9.45
C GLY A 73 -13.73 -5.26 -10.83
N VAL A 74 -13.64 -6.54 -11.22
CA VAL A 74 -13.01 -6.94 -12.49
C VAL A 74 -13.96 -6.61 -13.65
N ALA A 75 -13.49 -5.88 -14.67
CA ALA A 75 -14.31 -5.57 -15.84
C ALA A 75 -14.90 -6.83 -16.49
N ALA A 76 -16.13 -6.75 -17.00
CA ALA A 76 -16.88 -7.87 -17.58
C ALA A 76 -16.21 -8.56 -18.78
N THR A 77 -15.17 -7.97 -19.39
CA THR A 77 -14.35 -8.58 -20.45
C THR A 77 -12.88 -8.76 -20.01
N PRO A 78 -12.60 -9.57 -18.97
CA PRO A 78 -11.25 -9.65 -18.41
C PRO A 78 -10.28 -10.35 -19.36
N THR A 79 -9.02 -9.91 -19.33
CA THR A 79 -7.93 -10.64 -20.01
C THR A 79 -7.25 -11.58 -19.00
N PHE A 80 -7.49 -12.87 -19.18
CA PHE A 80 -6.86 -13.94 -18.43
C PHE A 80 -5.39 -14.10 -18.84
N THR A 81 -4.49 -14.26 -17.86
CA THR A 81 -3.05 -14.45 -18.08
C THR A 81 -2.46 -15.46 -17.09
N TRP A 82 -1.44 -16.20 -17.52
CA TRP A 82 -0.74 -17.18 -16.69
C TRP A 82 0.73 -17.33 -17.11
N SER A 83 1.52 -18.05 -16.31
CA SER A 83 2.92 -18.33 -16.59
C SER A 83 3.10 -19.39 -17.70
N ALA A 84 4.04 -19.12 -18.61
CA ALA A 84 4.37 -20.06 -19.69
C ALA A 84 5.11 -21.30 -19.13
N VAL A 85 4.42 -22.44 -19.08
CA VAL A 85 4.98 -23.73 -18.66
C VAL A 85 6.00 -24.25 -19.69
N ALA A 86 7.25 -24.46 -19.25
CA ALA A 86 8.29 -25.03 -20.09
C ALA A 86 7.92 -26.43 -20.62
N GLY A 87 8.02 -26.61 -21.94
CA GLY A 87 7.67 -27.85 -22.63
C GLY A 87 6.18 -28.02 -22.98
N ALA A 88 5.30 -27.08 -22.59
CA ALA A 88 3.92 -27.08 -23.05
C ALA A 88 3.84 -26.70 -24.55
N THR A 89 2.95 -27.37 -25.28
CA THR A 89 2.65 -27.06 -26.69
C THR A 89 1.32 -26.32 -26.85
N SER A 90 0.44 -26.41 -25.85
CA SER A 90 -0.87 -25.77 -25.83
C SER A 90 -1.39 -25.55 -24.42
N TYR A 91 -2.31 -24.61 -24.27
CA TYR A 91 -3.12 -24.39 -23.08
C TYR A 91 -4.62 -24.47 -23.41
N ASP A 92 -5.37 -25.06 -22.48
CA ASP A 92 -6.83 -25.03 -22.49
C ASP A 92 -7.30 -24.26 -21.24
N ILE A 93 -8.20 -23.28 -21.40
CA ILE A 93 -8.75 -22.45 -20.32
C ILE A 93 -10.25 -22.68 -20.18
N GLN A 94 -10.72 -22.70 -18.93
CA GLN A 94 -12.13 -22.77 -18.58
C GLN A 94 -12.47 -21.67 -17.57
N VAL A 95 -13.63 -21.03 -17.75
CA VAL A 95 -14.23 -20.05 -16.83
C VAL A 95 -15.68 -20.50 -16.57
N ALA A 96 -16.08 -20.59 -15.30
CA ALA A 96 -17.34 -21.15 -14.85
C ALA A 96 -17.98 -20.31 -13.72
N THR A 97 -19.28 -20.47 -13.51
CA THR A 97 -20.00 -19.89 -12.34
C THR A 97 -20.05 -20.85 -11.14
N ASP A 98 -19.28 -21.94 -11.16
CA ASP A 98 -19.15 -22.88 -10.04
C ASP A 98 -17.73 -23.49 -10.01
N PRO A 99 -17.19 -23.79 -8.82
CA PRO A 99 -15.83 -24.32 -8.68
C PRO A 99 -15.69 -25.78 -9.14
N SER A 100 -16.81 -26.49 -9.36
CA SER A 100 -16.81 -27.82 -9.96
C SER A 100 -16.77 -27.82 -11.50
N PHE A 101 -16.69 -26.65 -12.14
CA PHE A 101 -16.63 -26.48 -13.60
C PHE A 101 -17.80 -27.16 -14.35
N THR A 102 -18.98 -27.19 -13.73
CA THR A 102 -20.18 -27.78 -14.33
C THR A 102 -20.92 -26.80 -15.25
N ASN A 103 -20.83 -25.50 -14.98
CA ASN A 103 -21.47 -24.41 -15.74
C ASN A 103 -20.38 -23.50 -16.37
N ILE A 104 -19.74 -24.01 -17.43
CA ILE A 104 -18.76 -23.25 -18.20
C ILE A 104 -19.44 -22.09 -18.95
N VAL A 105 -19.01 -20.85 -18.70
CA VAL A 105 -19.47 -19.64 -19.40
C VAL A 105 -18.53 -19.19 -20.50
N ALA A 106 -17.23 -19.44 -20.36
CA ALA A 106 -16.22 -19.17 -21.39
C ALA A 106 -15.13 -20.24 -21.36
N SER A 107 -14.60 -20.59 -22.53
CA SER A 107 -13.47 -21.51 -22.64
C SER A 107 -12.76 -21.37 -23.98
N ALA A 108 -11.49 -21.76 -24.03
CA ALA A 108 -10.74 -21.91 -25.26
C ALA A 108 -9.75 -23.08 -25.13
N THR A 109 -9.40 -23.70 -26.26
CA THR A 109 -8.53 -24.87 -26.32
C THR A 109 -7.44 -24.70 -27.37
N GLY A 110 -6.29 -25.35 -27.18
CA GLY A 110 -5.18 -25.30 -28.13
C GLY A 110 -4.44 -23.96 -28.19
N LEU A 111 -4.55 -23.12 -27.15
CA LEU A 111 -3.92 -21.80 -27.11
C LEU A 111 -2.39 -21.93 -27.08
N THR A 112 -1.69 -21.23 -27.97
CA THR A 112 -0.22 -21.17 -27.99
C THR A 112 0.35 -20.00 -27.18
N SER A 113 -0.48 -19.02 -26.86
CA SER A 113 -0.16 -17.88 -26.00
C SER A 113 -0.62 -18.14 -24.57
N ALA A 114 0.09 -17.59 -23.59
CA ALA A 114 -0.28 -17.70 -22.18
C ALA A 114 -1.31 -16.62 -21.74
N SER A 115 -2.29 -16.35 -22.60
CA SER A 115 -3.37 -15.39 -22.36
C SER A 115 -4.65 -15.72 -23.13
N TYR A 116 -5.78 -15.20 -22.64
CA TYR A 116 -7.09 -15.35 -23.27
C TYR A 116 -8.01 -14.18 -22.86
N THR A 117 -8.79 -13.65 -23.80
CA THR A 117 -9.83 -12.65 -23.52
C THR A 117 -11.15 -13.19 -24.10
N PRO A 118 -12.25 -13.28 -23.32
CA PRO A 118 -13.56 -13.69 -23.84
C PRO A 118 -14.06 -12.78 -24.95
N ALA A 119 -14.71 -13.36 -25.97
CA ALA A 119 -15.32 -12.62 -27.06
C ALA A 119 -16.67 -11.96 -26.70
N SER A 120 -17.28 -12.40 -25.59
CA SER A 120 -18.51 -11.87 -25.02
C SER A 120 -18.25 -11.42 -23.59
N ALA A 121 -18.93 -10.36 -23.15
CA ALA A 121 -18.94 -9.97 -21.75
C ALA A 121 -19.49 -11.09 -20.85
N LEU A 122 -18.87 -11.23 -19.68
CA LEU A 122 -19.41 -11.94 -18.54
C LEU A 122 -20.56 -11.13 -17.92
N ALA A 123 -21.32 -11.71 -17.00
CA ALA A 123 -22.34 -10.96 -16.26
C ALA A 123 -21.68 -10.09 -15.18
N ASP A 124 -22.25 -8.92 -14.93
CA ASP A 124 -21.82 -8.01 -13.87
C ASP A 124 -22.15 -8.56 -12.48
N ASP A 125 -21.49 -8.03 -11.45
CA ASP A 125 -21.64 -8.38 -10.03
C ASP A 125 -21.54 -9.90 -9.70
N THR A 126 -20.94 -10.68 -10.60
CA THR A 126 -20.99 -12.15 -10.61
C THR A 126 -19.63 -12.75 -10.28
N VAL A 127 -19.65 -13.79 -9.44
CA VAL A 127 -18.47 -14.59 -9.08
C VAL A 127 -18.18 -15.63 -10.17
N TYR A 128 -16.91 -15.72 -10.56
CA TYR A 128 -16.40 -16.64 -11.57
C TYR A 128 -15.16 -17.38 -11.10
N TYR A 129 -15.08 -18.64 -11.52
CA TYR A 129 -13.98 -19.57 -11.26
C TYR A 129 -13.26 -19.89 -12.55
N TRP A 130 -11.93 -19.91 -12.56
CA TRP A 130 -11.17 -20.18 -13.77
C TRP A 130 -9.90 -20.99 -13.54
N GLN A 131 -9.57 -21.84 -14.52
CA GLN A 131 -8.40 -22.72 -14.49
C GLN A 131 -7.78 -22.88 -15.87
N VAL A 132 -6.49 -23.22 -15.90
CA VAL A 132 -5.72 -23.43 -17.13
C VAL A 132 -5.02 -24.78 -17.09
N THR A 133 -5.18 -25.55 -18.16
CA THR A 133 -4.49 -26.82 -18.37
C THR A 133 -3.37 -26.64 -19.39
N ALA A 134 -2.11 -26.81 -18.98
CA ALA A 134 -0.99 -27.00 -19.91
C ALA A 134 -0.98 -28.44 -20.44
N ALA A 135 -0.72 -28.62 -21.74
CA ALA A 135 -0.62 -29.94 -22.37
C ALA A 135 0.59 -30.06 -23.31
N ASN A 136 1.13 -31.28 -23.40
CA ASN A 136 2.03 -31.73 -24.44
C ASN A 136 1.88 -33.25 -24.68
N ALA A 137 2.71 -33.84 -25.54
CA ALA A 137 2.67 -35.27 -25.86
C ALA A 137 2.91 -36.21 -24.66
N CYS A 138 3.55 -35.75 -23.58
CA CYS A 138 3.73 -36.51 -22.34
C CYS A 138 2.51 -36.44 -21.38
N GLY A 139 1.53 -35.58 -21.67
CA GLY A 139 0.31 -35.43 -20.86
C GLY A 139 0.00 -33.98 -20.50
N ALA A 140 -0.82 -33.81 -19.46
CA ALA A 140 -1.35 -32.51 -19.05
C ALA A 140 -1.05 -32.18 -17.57
N ARG A 141 -1.13 -30.88 -17.23
CA ARG A 141 -1.09 -30.33 -15.87
C ARG A 141 -2.11 -29.19 -15.76
N VAL A 142 -3.08 -29.34 -14.87
CA VAL A 142 -4.06 -28.30 -14.53
C VAL A 142 -3.46 -27.39 -13.45
N SER A 143 -3.66 -26.09 -13.56
CA SER A 143 -3.33 -25.10 -12.54
C SER A 143 -4.12 -25.34 -11.25
N THR A 144 -3.74 -24.64 -10.17
CA THR A 144 -4.75 -24.26 -9.18
C THR A 144 -5.81 -23.40 -9.88
N VAL A 145 -7.03 -23.45 -9.37
CA VAL A 145 -8.13 -22.65 -9.88
C VAL A 145 -8.09 -21.30 -9.14
N PHE A 146 -8.44 -20.20 -9.80
CA PHE A 146 -8.62 -18.88 -9.19
C PHE A 146 -10.10 -18.44 -9.27
N ALA A 147 -10.54 -17.63 -8.32
CA ALA A 147 -11.84 -16.98 -8.30
C ALA A 147 -11.71 -15.45 -8.47
N PHE A 148 -12.75 -14.81 -9.01
CA PHE A 148 -12.87 -13.35 -9.04
C PHE A 148 -14.34 -12.93 -9.13
N ARG A 149 -14.64 -11.67 -8.81
CA ARG A 149 -15.97 -11.06 -9.01
C ARG A 149 -15.90 -9.92 -10.00
N THR A 150 -16.81 -9.92 -10.98
CA THR A 150 -16.95 -8.79 -11.90
C THR A 150 -17.37 -7.51 -11.18
N SER A 151 -17.11 -6.35 -11.78
CA SER A 151 -17.68 -5.07 -11.32
C SER A 151 -19.20 -5.14 -11.30
N ALA A 152 -19.81 -4.42 -10.36
CA ALA A 152 -21.25 -4.21 -10.38
C ALA A 152 -21.54 -2.90 -11.12
N THR A 153 -22.57 -2.85 -11.95
CA THR A 153 -22.99 -1.60 -12.58
C THR A 153 -23.98 -0.88 -11.65
N GLY A 154 -23.58 0.28 -11.11
CA GLY A 154 -24.41 1.10 -10.24
C GLY A 154 -24.84 2.39 -10.93
N CYS A 155 -26.15 2.62 -11.05
CA CYS A 155 -26.71 3.83 -11.64
C CYS A 155 -27.21 4.81 -10.57
N SER A 156 -26.84 6.09 -10.69
CA SER A 156 -27.26 7.16 -9.78
C SER A 156 -27.75 8.38 -10.56
N THR A 157 -28.82 9.01 -10.09
CA THR A 157 -29.40 10.22 -10.70
C THR A 157 -29.05 11.46 -9.87
N TYR A 158 -28.48 12.47 -10.53
CA TYR A 158 -28.05 13.75 -9.98
C TYR A 158 -28.84 14.88 -10.63
N ALA A 159 -29.72 15.54 -9.87
CA ALA A 159 -30.54 16.64 -10.36
C ALA A 159 -29.83 18.00 -10.22
N SER A 160 -30.09 18.90 -11.17
CA SER A 160 -29.60 20.28 -11.14
C SER A 160 -30.16 21.04 -9.95
N THR A 161 -29.32 21.80 -9.25
CA THR A 161 -29.73 22.62 -8.09
C THR A 161 -29.70 24.13 -8.36
N ASP A 162 -29.22 24.55 -9.52
CA ASP A 162 -29.07 25.94 -9.94
C ASP A 162 -30.15 26.38 -10.98
N VAL A 163 -31.25 25.66 -11.04
CA VAL A 163 -32.47 25.98 -11.80
C VAL A 163 -33.53 26.67 -10.91
N PRO A 164 -34.46 27.48 -11.45
CA PRO A 164 -34.67 27.76 -12.88
C PRO A 164 -33.65 28.74 -13.48
N GLN A 165 -33.29 28.50 -14.73
CA GLN A 165 -32.49 29.39 -15.57
C GLN A 165 -33.32 29.90 -16.75
N ALA A 166 -33.32 31.21 -16.98
CA ALA A 166 -33.94 31.78 -18.17
C ALA A 166 -33.13 31.42 -19.42
N VAL A 167 -33.81 31.15 -20.54
CA VAL A 167 -33.21 30.98 -21.86
C VAL A 167 -33.61 32.22 -22.68
N PRO A 168 -32.72 33.23 -22.79
CA PRO A 168 -33.09 34.53 -23.36
C PRO A 168 -32.98 34.56 -24.89
N PRO A 169 -33.87 35.28 -25.59
CA PRO A 169 -33.77 35.46 -27.03
C PRO A 169 -32.44 36.09 -27.41
N SER A 170 -31.88 35.57 -28.50
CA SER A 170 -30.64 36.05 -29.08
C SER A 170 -30.86 37.15 -30.13
N GLY A 171 -29.81 37.92 -30.37
CA GLY A 171 -29.57 38.56 -31.67
C GLY A 171 -28.16 38.28 -32.16
N THR A 172 -27.47 37.32 -31.53
CA THR A 172 -26.12 36.86 -31.85
C THR A 172 -25.86 35.47 -31.26
N PHE A 173 -26.01 35.26 -29.93
CA PHE A 173 -26.12 33.96 -29.24
C PHE A 173 -26.73 34.14 -27.83
N GLY A 174 -27.70 33.31 -27.45
CA GLY A 174 -28.47 33.37 -26.21
C GLY A 174 -28.11 32.20 -25.30
N THR A 175 -26.87 32.19 -24.79
CA THR A 175 -26.33 31.05 -24.04
C THR A 175 -26.75 31.04 -22.58
N THR A 176 -27.36 29.94 -22.16
CA THR A 176 -27.72 29.61 -20.79
C THR A 176 -26.99 28.32 -20.37
N THR A 177 -26.45 28.30 -19.16
CA THR A 177 -25.76 27.13 -18.59
C THR A 177 -26.33 26.79 -17.22
N SER A 178 -26.43 25.50 -16.91
CA SER A 178 -26.77 24.99 -15.59
C SER A 178 -25.87 23.79 -15.27
N VAL A 179 -25.56 23.56 -13.99
CA VAL A 179 -24.57 22.57 -13.56
C VAL A 179 -25.10 21.49 -12.62
N VAL A 180 -24.53 20.30 -12.76
CA VAL A 180 -24.70 19.17 -11.85
C VAL A 180 -23.33 18.75 -11.34
N THR A 181 -23.16 18.68 -10.02
CA THR A 181 -21.92 18.17 -9.41
C THR A 181 -22.10 16.72 -8.99
N VAL A 182 -21.39 15.83 -9.67
CA VAL A 182 -21.32 14.40 -9.36
C VAL A 182 -20.19 14.17 -8.35
N PRO A 183 -20.40 13.45 -7.24
CA PRO A 183 -19.35 13.17 -6.26
C PRO A 183 -18.11 12.49 -6.89
N SER A 184 -16.92 12.89 -6.46
CA SER A 184 -15.67 12.20 -6.79
C SER A 184 -15.60 10.82 -6.15
N GLY A 185 -15.03 9.83 -6.85
CA GLY A 185 -14.80 8.48 -6.32
C GLY A 185 -15.76 7.41 -6.87
N GLY A 186 -16.71 7.77 -7.73
CA GLY A 186 -17.37 6.79 -8.60
C GLY A 186 -16.38 6.22 -9.63
N GLY A 187 -16.62 4.99 -10.09
CA GLY A 187 -15.77 4.33 -11.07
C GLY A 187 -15.95 4.87 -12.50
N ALA A 188 -15.46 4.08 -13.45
CA ALA A 188 -15.58 4.38 -14.87
C ALA A 188 -17.05 4.41 -15.30
N ILE A 189 -17.42 5.40 -16.11
CA ILE A 189 -18.75 5.51 -16.72
C ILE A 189 -18.99 4.32 -17.64
N THR A 190 -20.19 3.73 -17.55
CA THR A 190 -20.66 2.64 -18.43
C THR A 190 -21.94 2.98 -19.19
N ASP A 191 -22.67 4.02 -18.77
CA ASP A 191 -23.82 4.62 -19.46
C ASP A 191 -24.10 6.02 -18.88
N VAL A 192 -24.62 6.94 -19.69
CA VAL A 192 -25.04 8.30 -19.30
C VAL A 192 -26.35 8.66 -19.99
N ASN A 193 -27.36 8.98 -19.19
CA ASN A 193 -28.65 9.47 -19.64
C ASN A 193 -28.90 10.90 -19.16
N VAL A 194 -29.30 11.82 -20.05
CA VAL A 194 -29.58 13.22 -19.72
C VAL A 194 -31.09 13.47 -19.76
N THR A 195 -31.72 13.74 -18.61
CA THR A 195 -33.16 14.04 -18.54
C THR A 195 -33.40 15.54 -18.44
N ILE A 196 -34.11 16.12 -19.40
CA ILE A 196 -34.73 17.44 -19.29
C ILE A 196 -36.13 17.23 -18.71
N GLY A 197 -36.30 17.54 -17.42
CA GLY A 197 -37.60 17.41 -16.74
C GLY A 197 -38.59 18.45 -17.26
N GLU A 198 -38.17 19.72 -17.35
CA GLU A 198 -38.93 20.77 -18.02
C GLU A 198 -37.98 21.88 -18.51
N LEU A 199 -38.02 22.12 -19.82
CA LEU A 199 -37.49 23.28 -20.51
C LEU A 199 -38.63 23.84 -21.35
N THR A 200 -39.15 24.98 -20.89
CA THR A 200 -40.14 25.73 -21.67
C THR A 200 -39.45 26.61 -22.69
N HIS A 201 -39.97 26.67 -23.91
CA HIS A 201 -39.57 27.60 -24.98
C HIS A 201 -40.68 27.61 -26.05
N THR A 202 -40.72 28.63 -26.90
CA THR A 202 -41.65 28.73 -28.03
C THR A 202 -40.85 28.73 -29.31
N TYR A 203 -41.00 27.70 -30.16
CA TYR A 203 -40.06 27.32 -31.25
C TYR A 203 -38.78 26.61 -30.77
N ASP A 204 -38.91 25.32 -30.46
CA ASP A 204 -37.79 24.46 -30.07
C ASP A 204 -36.67 24.35 -31.12
N ALA A 205 -36.94 24.66 -32.40
CA ALA A 205 -35.92 24.68 -33.45
C ALA A 205 -34.94 25.86 -33.35
N ASP A 206 -35.17 26.79 -32.43
CA ASP A 206 -34.22 27.88 -32.15
C ASP A 206 -33.16 27.46 -31.10
N LEU A 207 -33.23 26.20 -30.61
CA LEU A 207 -32.43 25.70 -29.48
C LEU A 207 -31.36 24.67 -29.87
N ASP A 208 -30.11 24.98 -29.49
CA ASP A 208 -29.03 24.01 -29.39
C ASP A 208 -28.83 23.56 -27.93
N ILE A 209 -28.82 22.26 -27.69
CA ILE A 209 -28.65 21.67 -26.35
C ILE A 209 -27.42 20.75 -26.33
N TYR A 210 -26.49 21.00 -25.43
CA TYR A 210 -25.26 20.23 -25.25
C TYR A 210 -25.03 19.83 -23.79
N ILE A 211 -24.44 18.67 -23.56
CA ILE A 211 -23.87 18.27 -22.27
C ILE A 211 -22.34 18.30 -22.32
N SER A 212 -21.72 18.92 -21.32
CA SER A 212 -20.26 18.96 -21.16
C SER A 212 -19.82 18.17 -19.93
N HIS A 213 -18.94 17.20 -20.15
CA HIS A 213 -18.28 16.41 -19.13
C HIS A 213 -17.12 17.20 -18.47
N PRO A 214 -16.74 16.93 -17.20
CA PRO A 214 -15.66 17.64 -16.49
C PRO A 214 -14.30 17.73 -17.22
N ASP A 215 -13.98 16.79 -18.11
CA ASP A 215 -12.76 16.79 -18.95
C ASP A 215 -12.85 17.67 -20.20
N SER A 216 -13.93 18.43 -20.36
CA SER A 216 -14.27 19.25 -21.56
C SER A 216 -14.69 18.47 -22.80
N THR A 217 -15.01 17.17 -22.70
CA THR A 217 -15.76 16.45 -23.76
C THR A 217 -17.18 17.00 -23.82
N VAL A 218 -17.65 17.35 -25.02
CA VAL A 218 -18.99 17.88 -25.27
C VAL A 218 -19.76 16.89 -26.15
N VAL A 219 -21.00 16.58 -25.77
CA VAL A 219 -21.94 15.79 -26.56
C VAL A 219 -23.14 16.67 -26.92
N GLU A 220 -23.47 16.68 -28.20
CA GLU A 220 -24.63 17.36 -28.80
C GLU A 220 -25.89 16.53 -28.54
N LEU A 221 -26.88 17.10 -27.86
CA LEU A 221 -28.12 16.40 -27.50
C LEU A 221 -29.20 16.61 -28.56
N SER A 222 -29.41 17.88 -28.96
CA SER A 222 -30.42 18.30 -29.93
C SER A 222 -30.03 19.66 -30.49
N THR A 223 -30.04 19.84 -31.81
CA THR A 223 -29.86 21.13 -32.49
C THR A 223 -30.92 21.29 -33.59
N ASP A 224 -31.41 22.52 -33.83
CA ASP A 224 -32.44 22.83 -34.86
C ASP A 224 -33.76 21.99 -34.83
N ASN A 225 -34.07 21.26 -33.75
CA ASN A 225 -35.14 20.24 -33.71
C ASN A 225 -36.49 20.74 -33.19
N GLY A 226 -37.58 20.12 -33.68
CA GLY A 226 -38.96 20.38 -33.20
C GLY A 226 -39.76 21.37 -34.04
N GLY A 227 -39.07 22.18 -34.85
CA GLY A 227 -39.69 23.16 -35.74
C GLY A 227 -40.41 24.26 -34.97
N SER A 228 -41.63 24.59 -35.40
CA SER A 228 -42.51 25.56 -34.73
C SER A 228 -43.36 24.96 -33.60
N GLY A 229 -42.85 23.93 -32.94
CA GLY A 229 -43.47 23.35 -31.75
C GLY A 229 -42.72 23.80 -30.49
N ASP A 230 -43.29 23.48 -29.33
CA ASP A 230 -42.89 24.09 -28.06
C ASP A 230 -42.58 23.02 -26.99
N ASN A 231 -41.49 23.25 -26.25
CA ASN A 231 -41.05 22.64 -25.00
C ASN A 231 -40.46 21.20 -25.08
N TYR A 232 -39.43 20.99 -24.24
CA TYR A 232 -38.94 19.68 -23.84
C TYR A 232 -39.46 19.36 -22.42
N LEU A 233 -40.27 18.32 -22.28
CA LEU A 233 -40.93 17.94 -21.02
C LEU A 233 -40.73 16.44 -20.75
N ASP A 234 -40.11 16.08 -19.63
CA ASP A 234 -39.69 14.70 -19.35
C ASP A 234 -38.97 14.04 -20.56
N THR A 235 -38.12 14.80 -21.26
CA THR A 235 -37.30 14.31 -22.39
C THR A 235 -36.05 13.64 -21.85
N ILE A 236 -35.78 12.41 -22.29
CA ILE A 236 -34.59 11.66 -21.88
C ILE A 236 -33.71 11.48 -23.12
N PHE A 237 -32.49 11.99 -23.08
CA PHE A 237 -31.45 11.70 -24.07
C PHE A 237 -30.67 10.47 -23.62
N ASP A 238 -30.69 9.46 -24.49
CA ASP A 238 -30.33 8.05 -24.25
C ASP A 238 -29.93 7.49 -25.63
N ASP A 239 -28.66 7.16 -25.91
CA ASP A 239 -28.26 6.72 -27.25
C ASP A 239 -28.64 5.27 -27.60
N GLU A 240 -29.06 4.47 -26.63
CA GLU A 240 -29.77 3.20 -26.82
C GLU A 240 -31.25 3.39 -27.22
N ALA A 241 -31.82 4.60 -27.07
CA ALA A 241 -33.22 4.85 -27.39
C ALA A 241 -33.56 4.62 -28.88
N ALA A 242 -34.74 4.04 -29.10
CA ALA A 242 -35.17 3.57 -30.41
C ALA A 242 -35.40 4.68 -31.45
N THR A 243 -35.81 5.88 -31.01
CA THR A 243 -36.19 7.02 -31.85
C THR A 243 -35.12 8.11 -31.74
N SER A 244 -34.56 8.61 -32.85
CA SER A 244 -33.68 9.79 -32.79
C SER A 244 -34.49 11.05 -32.54
N ILE A 245 -33.91 12.02 -31.83
CA ILE A 245 -34.54 13.33 -31.56
C ILE A 245 -35.00 14.03 -32.85
N THR A 246 -34.21 13.93 -33.93
CA THR A 246 -34.51 14.42 -35.28
C THR A 246 -35.74 13.80 -35.95
N ALA A 247 -36.23 12.67 -35.43
CA ALA A 247 -37.47 12.01 -35.85
C ALA A 247 -38.63 12.22 -34.86
N GLY A 248 -38.38 12.91 -33.75
CA GLY A 248 -39.40 13.33 -32.79
C GLY A 248 -40.17 14.57 -33.23
N SER A 249 -41.05 15.04 -32.36
CA SER A 249 -41.82 16.27 -32.56
C SER A 249 -42.19 16.87 -31.22
N ALA A 250 -42.09 18.19 -31.10
CA ALA A 250 -42.43 18.92 -29.90
C ALA A 250 -43.95 18.84 -29.54
N PRO A 251 -44.34 18.85 -28.25
CA PRO A 251 -43.45 18.84 -27.08
C PRO A 251 -42.70 17.50 -26.97
N PHE A 252 -41.38 17.58 -26.85
CA PHE A 252 -40.55 16.39 -26.74
C PHE A 252 -40.82 15.73 -25.37
N THR A 253 -41.16 14.43 -25.40
CA THR A 253 -41.59 13.66 -24.22
C THR A 253 -41.12 12.21 -24.35
N GLY A 254 -40.48 11.67 -23.31
CA GLY A 254 -39.90 10.32 -23.32
C GLY A 254 -38.47 10.26 -23.90
N SER A 255 -37.99 9.04 -24.16
CA SER A 255 -36.59 8.80 -24.57
C SER A 255 -36.33 8.99 -26.08
N PHE A 256 -35.25 9.70 -26.40
CA PHE A 256 -34.75 9.93 -27.75
C PHE A 256 -33.23 9.75 -27.81
N ARG A 257 -32.74 9.15 -28.89
CA ARG A 257 -31.31 9.14 -29.21
C ARG A 257 -30.87 10.55 -29.61
N PRO A 258 -29.89 11.14 -28.90
CA PRO A 258 -29.31 12.43 -29.26
C PRO A 258 -28.61 12.41 -30.63
N GLU A 259 -28.14 13.57 -31.08
CA GLU A 259 -27.41 13.69 -32.34
C GLU A 259 -25.93 13.30 -32.21
N GLY A 260 -25.31 13.66 -31.08
CA GLY A 260 -24.08 13.05 -30.60
C GLY A 260 -24.33 11.67 -29.95
N LEU A 261 -23.25 10.96 -29.64
CA LEU A 261 -23.29 9.70 -28.88
C LEU A 261 -22.88 9.97 -27.43
N LEU A 262 -23.71 9.58 -26.46
CA LEU A 262 -23.39 9.66 -25.04
C LEU A 262 -22.37 8.57 -24.65
N SER A 263 -22.33 7.45 -25.39
CA SER A 263 -21.28 6.43 -25.30
C SER A 263 -19.84 6.97 -25.55
N ALA A 264 -19.69 8.21 -26.04
CA ALA A 264 -18.40 8.91 -26.09
C ALA A 264 -17.84 9.26 -24.69
N LEU A 265 -18.64 9.07 -23.64
CA LEU A 265 -18.33 9.33 -22.24
C LEU A 265 -17.87 8.05 -21.50
N ASP A 266 -18.07 6.87 -22.08
CA ASP A 266 -17.72 5.59 -21.48
C ASP A 266 -16.22 5.49 -21.16
N GLY A 267 -15.91 4.83 -20.04
CA GLY A 267 -14.54 4.69 -19.54
C GLY A 267 -13.95 5.96 -18.90
N LYS A 268 -14.62 7.12 -18.98
CA LYS A 268 -14.20 8.33 -18.25
C LYS A 268 -14.59 8.25 -16.77
N ALA A 269 -14.01 9.12 -15.94
CA ALA A 269 -14.37 9.22 -14.53
C ALA A 269 -15.73 9.92 -14.35
N SER A 270 -16.66 9.29 -13.63
CA SER A 270 -18.02 9.80 -13.41
C SER A 270 -18.09 11.12 -12.61
N GLY A 271 -17.17 11.32 -11.66
CA GLY A 271 -17.17 12.46 -10.73
C GLY A 271 -16.68 13.79 -11.31
N GLY A 272 -17.33 14.89 -10.92
CA GLY A 272 -16.95 16.27 -11.28
C GLY A 272 -18.16 17.16 -11.57
N THR A 273 -17.90 18.39 -12.04
CA THR A 273 -18.96 19.33 -12.46
C THR A 273 -19.28 19.15 -13.94
N TRP A 274 -20.49 18.66 -14.20
CA TRP A 274 -21.07 18.56 -15.53
C TRP A 274 -21.89 19.83 -15.84
N THR A 275 -21.88 20.27 -17.09
CA THR A 275 -22.57 21.50 -17.52
C THR A 275 -23.52 21.22 -18.67
N LEU A 276 -24.82 21.39 -18.46
CA LEU A 276 -25.79 21.51 -19.55
C LEU A 276 -25.72 22.93 -20.11
N THR A 277 -25.59 23.04 -21.43
CA THR A 277 -25.64 24.31 -22.16
C THR A 277 -26.84 24.29 -23.08
N VAL A 278 -27.67 25.33 -22.99
CA VAL A 278 -28.78 25.60 -23.90
C VAL A 278 -28.47 26.93 -24.59
N ILE A 279 -28.46 26.96 -25.91
CA ILE A 279 -28.26 28.17 -26.71
C ILE A 279 -29.54 28.43 -27.47
N ASP A 280 -30.14 29.59 -27.26
CA ASP A 280 -31.12 30.17 -28.18
C ASP A 280 -30.33 30.95 -29.24
N ASP A 281 -30.36 30.52 -30.50
CA ASP A 281 -29.60 31.15 -31.59
C ASP A 281 -30.43 32.21 -32.35
N ALA A 282 -31.76 32.15 -32.23
CA ALA A 282 -32.73 32.98 -32.93
C ALA A 282 -33.16 34.23 -32.15
N THR A 283 -34.20 34.92 -32.64
CA THR A 283 -34.70 36.18 -32.07
C THR A 283 -36.17 36.08 -31.68
N PHE A 284 -36.56 36.85 -30.66
CA PHE A 284 -37.93 37.09 -30.15
C PHE A 284 -38.43 36.11 -29.08
N ASP A 285 -38.20 34.83 -29.24
CA ASP A 285 -38.75 33.80 -28.36
C ASP A 285 -37.93 33.64 -27.06
N SER A 286 -38.51 33.04 -26.02
CA SER A 286 -37.85 33.00 -24.72
C SER A 286 -38.29 31.80 -23.91
N GLY A 287 -37.32 31.11 -23.33
CA GLY A 287 -37.56 29.91 -22.54
C GLY A 287 -37.20 30.03 -21.07
N THR A 288 -37.43 28.95 -20.34
CA THR A 288 -36.91 28.73 -18.99
C THR A 288 -36.69 27.23 -18.78
N LEU A 289 -35.43 26.87 -18.48
CA LEU A 289 -35.03 25.58 -17.97
C LEU A 289 -35.37 25.52 -16.48
N THR A 290 -36.34 24.70 -16.09
CA THR A 290 -36.80 24.60 -14.69
C THR A 290 -36.32 23.33 -14.00
N ALA A 291 -36.01 22.25 -14.74
CA ALA A 291 -35.45 21.02 -14.21
C ALA A 291 -34.66 20.21 -15.26
N TRP A 292 -33.47 19.72 -14.87
CA TRP A 292 -32.80 18.61 -15.56
C TRP A 292 -31.99 17.73 -14.58
N SER A 293 -31.58 16.56 -15.03
CA SER A 293 -30.73 15.64 -14.28
C SER A 293 -29.86 14.76 -15.18
N LEU A 294 -28.77 14.26 -14.61
CA LEU A 294 -27.95 13.19 -15.18
C LEU A 294 -28.24 11.90 -14.44
N THR A 295 -28.53 10.82 -15.15
CA THR A 295 -28.39 9.46 -14.63
C THR A 295 -27.07 8.91 -15.18
N ILE A 296 -26.14 8.58 -14.30
CA ILE A 296 -24.85 8.00 -14.67
C ILE A 296 -24.81 6.60 -14.10
N CYS A 297 -24.56 5.62 -14.96
CA CYS A 297 -24.16 4.28 -14.56
C CYS A 297 -22.63 4.20 -14.60
N SER A 298 -22.05 3.57 -13.59
CA SER A 298 -20.61 3.35 -13.50
C SER A 298 -20.30 2.00 -12.89
N ASP A 299 -19.12 1.47 -13.19
CA ASP A 299 -18.51 0.41 -12.40
C ASP A 299 -18.44 0.85 -10.93
N VAL A 300 -19.14 0.13 -10.06
CA VAL A 300 -18.96 0.22 -8.60
C VAL A 300 -18.27 -1.05 -8.12
N SER A 301 -17.24 -0.88 -7.28
CA SER A 301 -16.60 -2.00 -6.62
C SER A 301 -17.63 -2.72 -5.74
N PRO A 302 -17.92 -4.01 -5.96
CA PRO A 302 -18.93 -4.72 -5.18
C PRO A 302 -18.46 -4.82 -3.73
N THR A 303 -19.35 -4.49 -2.79
CA THR A 303 -18.97 -4.18 -1.39
C THR A 303 -18.36 -5.35 -0.63
N THR A 304 -18.71 -6.59 -0.97
CA THR A 304 -18.06 -7.84 -0.53
C THR A 304 -18.40 -8.94 -1.52
N ALA A 305 -17.41 -9.69 -2.03
CA ALA A 305 -17.66 -10.92 -2.78
C ALA A 305 -17.86 -12.12 -1.83
N ASP A 306 -18.77 -13.03 -2.18
CA ASP A 306 -19.01 -14.28 -1.44
C ASP A 306 -18.52 -15.45 -2.30
N TYR A 307 -17.47 -16.11 -1.83
CA TYR A 307 -16.83 -17.26 -2.48
C TYR A 307 -17.07 -18.58 -1.71
N SER A 308 -18.09 -18.62 -0.84
CA SER A 308 -18.33 -19.74 0.10
C SER A 308 -18.74 -21.07 -0.54
N ASP A 309 -18.96 -21.11 -1.86
CA ASP A 309 -19.22 -22.33 -2.64
C ASP A 309 -17.94 -23.11 -3.03
N LEU A 310 -16.75 -22.54 -2.78
CA LEU A 310 -15.46 -23.21 -2.91
C LEU A 310 -15.31 -24.42 -1.98
N ALA A 311 -14.69 -25.48 -2.49
CA ALA A 311 -14.32 -26.62 -1.65
C ALA A 311 -13.16 -26.25 -0.72
N ALA A 312 -13.25 -26.55 0.58
CA ALA A 312 -12.23 -26.21 1.59
C ALA A 312 -10.80 -26.79 1.36
N SER A 313 -10.60 -27.61 0.32
CA SER A 313 -9.28 -28.07 -0.16
C SER A 313 -8.65 -27.17 -1.22
N TYR A 314 -9.38 -26.15 -1.66
CA TYR A 314 -9.00 -25.17 -2.67
C TYR A 314 -8.30 -24.03 -1.92
N GLY A 315 -7.04 -23.76 -2.25
CA GLY A 315 -6.16 -22.83 -1.54
C GLY A 315 -6.49 -21.34 -1.65
N ILE A 316 -7.74 -20.95 -1.90
CA ILE A 316 -8.20 -19.59 -1.63
C ILE A 316 -8.34 -19.50 -0.11
N ALA A 317 -7.41 -18.77 0.51
CA ALA A 317 -7.32 -18.65 1.96
C ALA A 317 -8.36 -17.68 2.56
N TRP A 318 -9.64 -17.79 2.16
CA TRP A 318 -10.70 -16.94 2.72
C TRP A 318 -12.01 -17.68 3.06
N HIS A 319 -12.48 -17.36 4.28
CA HIS A 319 -13.82 -17.55 4.84
C HIS A 319 -14.23 -18.92 5.42
N SER A 320 -14.13 -19.03 6.76
CA SER A 320 -15.27 -19.51 7.57
C SER A 320 -15.29 -18.92 9.00
N GLY A 321 -15.22 -17.59 9.08
CA GLY A 321 -15.57 -16.82 10.28
C GLY A 321 -16.24 -15.53 9.84
N ASN A 322 -17.32 -15.12 10.50
CA ASN A 322 -17.83 -13.75 10.36
C ASN A 322 -16.69 -12.77 10.71
N GLY A 323 -16.77 -11.51 10.25
CA GLY A 323 -15.89 -10.41 10.70
C GLY A 323 -16.06 -10.15 12.20
N ALA A 324 -15.49 -11.03 13.01
CA ALA A 324 -15.79 -11.28 14.41
C ALA A 324 -14.59 -11.95 15.14
N LEU A 325 -13.43 -12.06 14.50
CA LEU A 325 -12.17 -12.02 15.21
C LEU A 325 -11.24 -11.19 14.34
N ARG A 326 -10.83 -10.03 14.84
CA ARG A 326 -9.90 -9.12 14.16
C ARG A 326 -8.96 -8.47 15.15
N LEU A 327 -7.84 -7.96 14.66
CA LEU A 327 -7.12 -6.89 15.34
C LEU A 327 -7.89 -5.56 15.17
N GLY A 328 -7.94 -4.75 16.22
CA GLY A 328 -8.40 -3.36 16.15
C GLY A 328 -9.88 -3.08 15.82
N PRO A 329 -10.23 -1.78 15.71
CA PRO A 329 -11.59 -1.32 15.40
C PRO A 329 -11.89 -1.25 13.90
N THR A 330 -10.85 -1.05 13.09
CA THR A 330 -10.82 -1.04 11.63
C THR A 330 -10.14 -2.32 11.13
N TRP A 331 -10.28 -2.62 9.84
CA TRP A 331 -9.63 -3.76 9.20
C TRP A 331 -9.34 -3.36 7.76
N THR A 332 -8.07 -3.36 7.39
CA THR A 332 -7.62 -3.24 6.01
C THR A 332 -6.78 -4.46 5.64
N ALA A 333 -7.07 -5.06 4.49
CA ALA A 333 -6.28 -6.19 4.02
C ALA A 333 -5.00 -5.66 3.37
N ASP A 334 -3.90 -5.56 4.13
CA ASP A 334 -2.62 -5.25 3.50
C ASP A 334 -2.12 -6.45 2.67
N THR A 335 -1.78 -6.14 1.42
CA THR A 335 -1.19 -7.08 0.46
C THR A 335 0.14 -6.54 -0.11
N THR A 336 0.58 -5.36 0.35
CA THR A 336 1.76 -4.66 -0.15
C THR A 336 2.42 -3.79 0.92
N PHE A 337 3.50 -4.31 1.52
CA PHE A 337 4.45 -3.57 2.34
C PHE A 337 4.79 -2.19 1.73
N SER A 338 4.32 -1.11 2.36
CA SER A 338 4.62 0.27 1.98
C SER A 338 5.04 1.09 3.20
N ALA A 339 6.27 1.60 3.17
CA ALA A 339 6.84 2.29 4.33
C ALA A 339 6.15 3.65 4.56
N GLY A 340 5.43 3.79 5.68
CA GLY A 340 5.00 5.08 6.23
C GLY A 340 3.59 5.56 5.84
N ALA A 341 2.62 4.66 5.69
CA ALA A 341 1.23 5.03 5.41
C ALA A 341 0.15 4.25 6.17
N ASP A 342 0.51 3.42 7.16
CA ASP A 342 -0.45 2.74 8.04
C ASP A 342 -0.41 3.32 9.47
N VAL A 343 -1.54 3.27 10.17
CA VAL A 343 -1.76 3.85 11.52
C VAL A 343 -2.58 2.91 12.42
N ASP A 344 -2.01 1.72 12.62
CA ASP A 344 -2.33 0.71 13.64
C ASP A 344 -3.79 0.21 13.68
N ASP A 345 -4.08 -0.83 12.87
CA ASP A 345 -5.26 -1.70 12.97
C ASP A 345 -5.23 -2.62 14.23
N GLY A 346 -4.72 -2.13 15.37
CA GLY A 346 -4.97 -2.71 16.70
C GLY A 346 -3.77 -3.20 17.51
N LEU A 347 -2.53 -3.03 17.03
CA LEU A 347 -1.36 -3.09 17.92
C LEU A 347 -1.08 -1.70 18.50
N ALA A 348 -0.38 -1.66 19.64
CA ALA A 348 0.12 -0.43 20.22
C ALA A 348 1.35 -0.69 21.11
N PHE A 349 2.43 0.04 20.87
CA PHE A 349 3.67 -0.10 21.63
C PHE A 349 3.60 0.80 22.88
N VAL A 350 3.42 0.20 24.06
CA VAL A 350 3.21 0.93 25.33
C VAL A 350 4.53 1.50 25.90
N GLY A 351 5.63 1.33 25.16
CA GLY A 351 6.96 1.88 25.40
C GLY A 351 7.93 1.38 24.32
N GLY A 352 9.10 2.02 24.20
CA GLY A 352 10.11 1.64 23.20
C GLY A 352 10.82 0.32 23.50
N PHE A 353 11.30 -0.35 22.45
CA PHE A 353 12.12 -1.55 22.57
C PHE A 353 13.56 -1.20 22.96
N THR A 354 13.97 -1.58 24.18
CA THR A 354 15.35 -1.40 24.68
C THR A 354 16.09 -2.75 24.71
N PRO A 355 17.22 -2.92 23.97
CA PRO A 355 17.96 -4.18 23.94
C PRO A 355 18.33 -4.73 25.32
N GLY A 356 17.96 -5.98 25.60
CA GLY A 356 18.18 -6.64 26.88
C GLY A 356 17.21 -6.25 28.00
N GLN A 357 16.14 -5.50 27.69
CA GLN A 357 15.02 -5.22 28.60
C GLN A 357 13.72 -5.86 28.08
N ASN A 358 12.69 -5.86 28.93
CA ASN A 358 11.35 -6.21 28.50
C ASN A 358 10.60 -4.95 28.02
N ALA A 359 9.86 -5.07 26.92
CA ALA A 359 8.90 -4.09 26.44
C ALA A 359 7.46 -4.61 26.61
N THR A 360 6.48 -3.71 26.53
CA THR A 360 5.05 -4.05 26.55
C THR A 360 4.43 -3.73 25.20
N VAL A 361 3.92 -4.75 24.52
CA VAL A 361 3.16 -4.63 23.28
C VAL A 361 1.70 -4.89 23.62
N ARG A 362 0.84 -3.89 23.42
CA ARG A 362 -0.60 -4.05 23.55
C ARG A 362 -1.16 -4.56 22.23
N VAL A 363 -2.02 -5.57 22.32
CA VAL A 363 -2.75 -6.12 21.18
C VAL A 363 -4.24 -6.06 21.47
N ASN A 364 -4.94 -5.14 20.81
CA ASN A 364 -6.39 -5.00 20.89
C ASN A 364 -7.04 -6.01 19.94
N VAL A 365 -7.75 -6.98 20.51
CA VAL A 365 -8.41 -8.05 19.76
C VAL A 365 -9.93 -7.87 19.87
N GLN A 366 -10.67 -7.92 18.75
CA GLN A 366 -12.10 -7.65 18.72
C GLN A 366 -12.92 -8.80 18.13
N GLY A 367 -14.06 -9.10 18.77
CA GLY A 367 -15.14 -9.89 18.21
C GLY A 367 -15.32 -11.27 18.86
N THR A 368 -16.36 -12.00 18.47
CA THR A 368 -16.72 -13.32 19.02
C THR A 368 -16.34 -14.51 18.11
N PRO A 369 -15.15 -15.10 18.25
CA PRO A 369 -14.75 -16.32 17.53
C PRO A 369 -15.49 -17.58 18.01
N ALA A 370 -15.49 -18.63 17.20
CA ALA A 370 -16.23 -19.87 17.48
C ALA A 370 -15.41 -20.89 18.28
N ASN A 371 -14.08 -20.90 18.13
CA ASN A 371 -13.17 -21.93 18.64
C ASN A 371 -12.14 -21.37 19.63
N GLY A 372 -11.90 -20.06 19.65
CA GLY A 372 -11.08 -19.35 20.65
C GLY A 372 -10.30 -18.18 20.04
N ARG A 373 -9.28 -17.69 20.75
CA ARG A 373 -8.33 -16.73 20.20
C ARG A 373 -6.92 -17.20 20.52
N TRP A 374 -6.09 -17.36 19.50
CA TRP A 374 -4.68 -17.70 19.64
C TRP A 374 -3.84 -16.71 18.85
N LEU A 375 -2.85 -16.09 19.49
CA LEU A 375 -1.97 -15.11 18.88
C LEU A 375 -0.55 -15.66 18.80
N ARG A 376 0.07 -15.49 17.63
CA ARG A 376 1.52 -15.53 17.44
C ARG A 376 2.05 -14.15 17.11
N LEU A 377 3.22 -13.81 17.61
CA LEU A 377 3.88 -12.52 17.38
C LEU A 377 5.38 -12.74 17.21
N TRP A 378 5.94 -12.20 16.12
CA TRP A 378 7.37 -12.23 15.81
C TRP A 378 7.94 -10.81 15.68
N PHE A 379 9.23 -10.65 15.93
CA PHE A 379 9.98 -9.41 15.69
C PHE A 379 11.33 -9.74 15.03
N ASP A 380 11.60 -9.19 13.85
CA ASP A 380 12.87 -9.27 13.13
C ASP A 380 13.90 -8.42 13.88
N TRP A 381 14.53 -9.03 14.89
CA TRP A 381 15.45 -8.34 15.80
C TRP A 381 16.79 -8.03 15.15
N ASN A 382 17.08 -8.68 14.03
CA ASN A 382 18.38 -8.62 13.36
C ASN A 382 18.35 -7.86 12.02
N ASP A 383 17.18 -7.37 11.60
CA ASP A 383 16.89 -6.59 10.39
C ASP A 383 17.39 -7.30 9.11
N ASN A 384 17.19 -8.62 9.03
CA ASN A 384 17.52 -9.41 7.84
C ASN A 384 16.32 -9.62 6.88
N GLY A 385 15.10 -9.29 7.31
CA GLY A 385 13.86 -9.45 6.55
C GLY A 385 13.24 -10.85 6.60
N VAL A 386 13.69 -11.73 7.49
CA VAL A 386 13.32 -13.14 7.60
C VAL A 386 12.98 -13.48 9.06
N PHE A 387 11.71 -13.74 9.34
CA PHE A 387 11.24 -14.10 10.68
C PHE A 387 11.60 -15.54 11.06
N ASP A 388 12.71 -15.70 11.78
CA ASP A 388 13.22 -17.01 12.21
C ASP A 388 12.54 -17.52 13.50
N GLY A 389 12.80 -18.79 13.86
CA GLY A 389 12.14 -19.45 14.99
C GLY A 389 12.49 -18.92 16.38
N ASP A 390 13.63 -18.24 16.51
CA ASP A 390 14.08 -17.52 17.72
C ASP A 390 13.54 -16.08 17.81
N GLU A 391 12.82 -15.63 16.80
CA GLU A 391 12.18 -14.31 16.73
C GLU A 391 10.69 -14.32 17.10
N LEU A 392 10.12 -15.51 17.31
CA LEU A 392 8.78 -15.71 17.87
C LEU A 392 8.78 -15.31 19.35
N VAL A 393 8.20 -14.15 19.67
CA VAL A 393 8.16 -13.61 21.05
C VAL A 393 6.90 -13.98 21.82
N TYR A 394 5.82 -14.36 21.12
CA TYR A 394 4.56 -14.78 21.73
C TYR A 394 3.88 -15.88 20.90
N ASP A 395 3.36 -16.92 21.57
CA ASP A 395 2.57 -18.02 20.97
C ASP A 395 1.59 -18.55 22.03
N ASN A 396 0.46 -17.87 22.22
CA ASN A 396 -0.49 -18.19 23.30
C ASN A 396 -1.92 -17.68 23.06
N SER A 397 -2.86 -18.11 23.89
CA SER A 397 -4.25 -17.65 23.86
C SER A 397 -4.40 -16.21 24.35
N VAL A 398 -5.25 -15.41 23.69
CA VAL A 398 -5.54 -14.00 24.04
C VAL A 398 -7.03 -13.78 24.36
N SER A 399 -7.33 -12.65 24.99
CA SER A 399 -8.70 -12.24 25.36
C SER A 399 -9.29 -11.24 24.37
N ASP A 400 -10.59 -11.00 24.46
CA ASP A 400 -11.27 -9.87 23.82
C ASP A 400 -10.83 -8.54 24.48
N GLY A 401 -10.65 -7.48 23.71
CA GLY A 401 -10.10 -6.19 24.14
C GLY A 401 -8.57 -6.15 24.16
N ASP A 402 -8.03 -5.27 25.00
CA ASP A 402 -6.58 -5.05 25.14
C ASP A 402 -5.86 -6.22 25.83
N ASN A 403 -4.81 -6.73 25.18
CA ASN A 403 -3.89 -7.72 25.74
C ASN A 403 -2.49 -7.10 25.86
N ASP A 404 -2.03 -6.79 27.07
CA ASP A 404 -0.67 -6.30 27.31
C ASP A 404 0.32 -7.47 27.37
N LEU A 405 1.13 -7.62 26.32
CA LEU A 405 2.10 -8.70 26.15
C LEU A 405 3.49 -8.22 26.54
N VAL A 406 4.19 -9.00 27.39
CA VAL A 406 5.57 -8.70 27.78
C VAL A 406 6.52 -9.37 26.79
N VAL A 407 7.21 -8.58 25.99
CA VAL A 407 8.17 -9.02 24.97
C VAL A 407 9.59 -8.80 25.49
N ALA A 408 10.40 -9.87 25.53
CA ALA A 408 11.80 -9.78 25.92
C ALA A 408 12.65 -9.37 24.70
N VAL A 409 13.24 -8.18 24.73
CA VAL A 409 14.06 -7.66 23.63
C VAL A 409 15.47 -8.26 23.73
N PRO A 410 15.99 -8.97 22.71
CA PRO A 410 17.35 -9.49 22.73
C PRO A 410 18.38 -8.37 22.92
N SER A 411 19.47 -8.63 23.65
CA SER A 411 20.59 -7.68 23.77
C SER A 411 21.38 -7.50 22.47
N SER A 412 21.08 -8.33 21.45
CA SER A 412 21.59 -8.26 20.08
C SER A 412 20.66 -7.53 19.11
N ALA A 413 19.51 -7.01 19.56
CA ALA A 413 18.55 -6.32 18.70
C ALA A 413 19.19 -5.07 18.06
N SER A 414 19.03 -4.92 16.74
CA SER A 414 19.68 -3.86 15.96
C SER A 414 18.93 -3.56 14.66
N GLY A 415 18.98 -2.31 14.19
CA GLY A 415 18.28 -1.91 12.96
C GLY A 415 16.79 -1.64 13.19
N ALA A 416 16.05 -1.39 12.11
CA ALA A 416 14.61 -1.17 12.18
C ALA A 416 13.90 -2.51 12.39
N VAL A 417 13.18 -2.65 13.50
CA VAL A 417 12.55 -3.92 13.83
C VAL A 417 11.19 -4.02 13.13
N ARG A 418 11.10 -4.93 12.15
CA ARG A 418 9.82 -5.37 11.58
C ARG A 418 9.14 -6.30 12.57
N TYR A 419 7.82 -6.34 12.56
CA TYR A 419 7.07 -7.31 13.34
C TYR A 419 6.04 -8.03 12.46
N ARG A 420 5.60 -9.19 12.94
CA ARG A 420 4.54 -9.98 12.32
C ARG A 420 3.58 -10.47 13.37
N ALA A 421 2.30 -10.15 13.26
CA ALA A 421 1.25 -10.69 14.13
C ALA A 421 0.42 -11.72 13.37
N ARG A 422 0.05 -12.85 14.01
CA ARG A 422 -0.91 -13.82 13.44
C ARG A 422 -1.97 -14.25 14.45
N LEU A 423 -3.23 -13.97 14.14
CA LEU A 423 -4.38 -14.25 15.00
C LEU A 423 -5.26 -15.36 14.41
N TYR A 424 -5.50 -16.42 15.20
CA TYR A 424 -6.23 -17.62 14.80
C TYR A 424 -7.52 -17.80 15.62
N ASP A 425 -8.60 -18.24 15.00
CA ASP A 425 -9.79 -18.77 15.68
C ASP A 425 -9.49 -20.16 16.25
N SER A 426 -8.82 -20.19 17.41
CA SER A 426 -8.49 -21.43 18.14
C SER A 426 -8.24 -21.16 19.62
N ALA A 427 -8.61 -22.08 20.49
CA ALA A 427 -8.27 -22.06 21.93
C ALA A 427 -6.95 -22.80 22.25
N ILE A 428 -6.30 -23.40 21.25
CA ILE A 428 -5.06 -24.16 21.39
C ILE A 428 -4.07 -23.83 20.26
N ALA A 429 -2.77 -24.04 20.52
CA ALA A 429 -1.72 -23.85 19.54
C ALA A 429 -2.02 -24.59 18.21
N PRO A 430 -1.91 -23.92 17.05
CA PRO A 430 -1.99 -24.57 15.74
C PRO A 430 -1.01 -25.76 15.65
N THR A 431 -1.52 -26.92 15.22
CA THR A 431 -0.78 -28.19 15.26
C THR A 431 0.18 -28.39 14.07
N ALA A 432 0.04 -27.57 13.04
CA ALA A 432 1.09 -27.35 12.07
C ALA A 432 1.95 -26.16 12.54
N PRO A 433 3.30 -26.27 12.54
CA PRO A 433 4.07 -25.07 12.27
C PRO A 433 3.67 -24.58 10.87
N ASP A 434 3.49 -23.27 10.70
CA ASP A 434 3.57 -22.71 9.36
C ASP A 434 4.88 -23.20 8.75
N ALA A 435 4.84 -23.76 7.55
CA ALA A 435 6.07 -24.20 6.89
C ALA A 435 6.95 -22.95 6.75
N ILE A 436 8.08 -22.92 7.47
CA ILE A 436 8.80 -21.67 7.77
C ILE A 436 9.08 -20.92 6.47
N ASP A 437 8.28 -19.88 6.23
CA ASP A 437 8.33 -19.14 4.98
C ASP A 437 9.37 -18.04 5.12
N ASN A 438 10.63 -18.46 4.93
CA ASN A 438 11.79 -17.58 4.95
C ASN A 438 11.87 -16.65 3.72
N ALA A 439 10.81 -16.49 2.92
CA ALA A 439 10.87 -15.78 1.64
C ALA A 439 9.66 -14.88 1.28
N SER A 440 8.51 -15.02 1.94
CA SER A 440 7.29 -14.25 1.59
C SER A 440 6.93 -13.18 2.64
N TYR A 441 6.88 -11.94 2.18
CA TYR A 441 5.96 -10.93 2.72
C TYR A 441 4.55 -11.26 2.20
N GLY A 442 3.55 -11.23 3.09
CA GLY A 442 2.18 -11.65 2.75
C GLY A 442 1.90 -13.16 2.86
N GLU A 443 0.63 -13.45 3.15
CA GLU A 443 -0.03 -14.76 3.28
C GLU A 443 0.35 -15.66 4.49
N ALA A 444 -0.70 -16.17 5.15
CA ALA A 444 -0.65 -17.21 6.17
C ALA A 444 -1.82 -18.17 5.99
N VAL A 445 -1.60 -19.45 6.27
CA VAL A 445 -2.67 -20.45 6.23
C VAL A 445 -3.42 -20.46 7.56
N GLY A 446 -4.53 -19.71 7.62
CA GLY A 446 -5.54 -19.84 8.70
C GLY A 446 -5.48 -18.82 9.84
N GLY A 447 -4.86 -17.66 9.64
CA GLY A 447 -4.94 -16.52 10.56
C GLY A 447 -4.76 -15.19 9.83
N GLU A 448 -5.17 -14.09 10.47
CA GLU A 448 -4.85 -12.74 9.99
C GLU A 448 -3.34 -12.49 10.04
N VAL A 449 -2.82 -11.55 9.24
CA VAL A 449 -1.39 -11.19 9.20
C VAL A 449 -1.25 -9.67 9.17
N GLU A 450 -0.51 -9.13 10.13
CA GLU A 450 0.04 -7.76 10.05
C GLU A 450 1.54 -7.85 9.79
N ASP A 451 2.07 -7.11 8.81
CA ASP A 451 3.49 -7.10 8.38
C ASP A 451 3.99 -5.63 8.23
N ASP A 452 4.20 -4.91 9.34
CA ASP A 452 4.59 -3.48 9.32
C ASP A 452 6.10 -3.22 9.59
N LEU A 453 6.60 -2.12 9.01
CA LEU A 453 7.76 -1.40 9.52
C LEU A 453 7.27 -0.43 10.58
N SER A 454 7.39 -0.78 11.87
CA SER A 454 7.35 0.25 12.90
C SER A 454 8.49 1.23 12.61
N PRO A 455 8.22 2.50 12.21
CA PRO A 455 9.23 3.51 12.40
C PRO A 455 9.30 3.65 13.91
N PHE A 456 10.39 3.20 14.54
CA PHE A 456 10.59 3.61 15.92
C PHE A 456 10.46 5.14 15.96
N PRO A 457 9.88 5.71 17.03
CA PRO A 457 10.35 7.01 17.44
C PRO A 457 11.84 6.85 17.80
N LEU A 458 12.72 7.02 16.80
CA LEU A 458 14.09 7.49 16.99
C LEU A 458 14.00 8.98 17.37
N ALA A 459 13.23 9.24 18.43
CA ALA A 459 13.03 10.55 19.03
C ALA A 459 14.40 11.16 19.24
N VAL A 460 15.30 10.44 19.91
CA VAL A 460 16.72 10.77 19.99
C VAL A 460 17.62 9.53 19.99
N MET A 461 18.64 9.53 19.13
CA MET A 461 19.85 8.71 19.34
C MET A 461 20.96 9.62 19.90
N LEU A 462 21.55 9.28 21.04
CA LEU A 462 22.67 10.06 21.61
C LEU A 462 24.02 9.65 21.02
N ALA A 463 24.82 10.65 20.63
CA ALA A 463 26.24 10.51 20.29
C ALA A 463 27.11 10.49 21.55
N ASP A 464 26.78 11.33 22.53
CA ASP A 464 27.46 11.45 23.82
C ASP A 464 26.50 11.97 24.90
N MET A 465 26.76 11.58 26.15
CA MET A 465 26.21 12.23 27.34
C MET A 465 27.29 12.22 28.43
N ARG A 466 27.47 13.36 29.10
CA ARG A 466 28.44 13.49 30.19
C ARG A 466 28.02 14.53 31.22
N ALA A 467 28.40 14.27 32.48
CA ALA A 467 28.32 15.23 33.56
C ALA A 467 29.74 15.61 34.03
N GLU A 468 29.99 16.89 34.27
CA GLU A 468 31.29 17.41 34.75
C GLU A 468 31.09 18.54 35.78
N GLN A 469 32.01 18.69 36.73
CA GLN A 469 32.00 19.85 37.62
C GLN A 469 32.63 21.07 36.94
N VAL A 470 31.89 22.19 36.92
CA VAL A 470 32.38 23.48 36.45
C VAL A 470 32.18 24.50 37.56
N ASN A 471 33.27 24.92 38.22
CA ASN A 471 33.24 25.85 39.35
C ASN A 471 32.24 25.43 40.47
N ASP A 472 31.14 26.16 40.60
CA ASP A 472 30.09 26.07 41.62
C ASP A 472 28.84 25.28 41.18
N PHE A 473 28.93 24.52 40.08
CA PHE A 473 27.81 23.80 39.50
C PHE A 473 28.23 22.51 38.79
N LEU A 474 27.27 21.62 38.55
CA LEU A 474 27.44 20.45 37.70
C LEU A 474 26.85 20.74 36.31
N ARG A 475 27.65 20.53 35.27
CA ARG A 475 27.25 20.68 33.88
C ARG A 475 26.91 19.33 33.29
N ILE A 476 25.73 19.21 32.69
CA ILE A 476 25.31 18.07 31.91
C ILE A 476 25.33 18.49 30.45
N THR A 477 26.04 17.75 29.60
CA THR A 477 26.09 17.95 28.15
C THR A 477 25.65 16.66 27.48
N TRP A 478 24.78 16.77 26.48
CA TRP A 478 24.45 15.66 25.59
C TRP A 478 24.50 16.14 24.14
N GLU A 479 24.82 15.21 23.24
CA GLU A 479 24.84 15.42 21.80
C GLU A 479 23.94 14.37 21.17
N THR A 480 22.99 14.80 20.36
CA THR A 480 22.11 13.91 19.59
C THR A 480 22.70 13.67 18.20
N VAL A 481 22.44 12.50 17.61
CA VAL A 481 22.76 12.17 16.21
C VAL A 481 21.58 12.51 15.30
N SER A 482 20.35 12.33 15.80
CA SER A 482 19.08 12.66 15.16
C SER A 482 18.06 13.13 16.21
N GLU A 483 17.08 13.91 15.77
CA GLU A 483 15.95 14.43 16.56
C GLU A 483 14.63 14.35 15.78
N LEU A 484 14.39 13.19 15.18
CA LEU A 484 13.17 12.93 14.42
C LEU A 484 12.01 12.91 15.40
N ASP A 485 11.03 13.78 15.18
CA ASP A 485 9.81 13.87 15.98
C ASP A 485 10.02 14.09 17.49
N ASN A 486 11.17 14.65 17.90
CA ASN A 486 11.45 15.05 19.28
C ASN A 486 10.80 16.40 19.64
N SER A 487 9.99 16.42 20.70
CA SER A 487 9.42 17.63 21.31
C SER A 487 10.41 18.30 22.27
N GLY A 488 11.21 17.52 23.00
CA GLY A 488 12.27 18.02 23.88
C GLY A 488 12.69 17.04 24.96
N PHE A 489 13.33 17.56 26.02
CA PHE A 489 13.97 16.75 27.05
C PHE A 489 13.59 17.15 28.48
N ASN A 490 13.50 16.15 29.35
CA ASN A 490 13.58 16.30 30.80
C ASN A 490 14.92 15.79 31.32
N LEU A 491 15.36 16.34 32.45
CA LEU A 491 16.56 15.90 33.16
C LEU A 491 16.19 15.46 34.56
N TYR A 492 16.66 14.29 34.93
CA TYR A 492 16.48 13.70 36.26
C TYR A 492 17.84 13.59 36.95
N ARG A 493 17.84 13.78 38.27
CA ARG A 493 19.01 13.66 39.13
C ARG A 493 18.73 12.69 40.27
N GLY A 494 19.75 11.97 40.73
CA GLY A 494 19.72 11.12 41.91
C GLY A 494 21.09 10.99 42.58
N VAL A 495 21.14 10.38 43.76
CA VAL A 495 22.38 10.14 44.54
C VAL A 495 22.84 8.67 44.51
N SER A 496 22.28 7.87 43.61
CA SER A 496 22.55 6.45 43.41
C SER A 496 22.21 6.08 41.97
N PRO A 497 22.95 5.18 41.29
CA PRO A 497 22.62 4.75 39.93
C PRO A 497 21.35 3.89 39.85
N ALA A 498 20.77 3.49 41.00
CA ALA A 498 19.64 2.58 41.07
C ALA A 498 18.25 3.24 40.90
N GLY A 499 18.17 4.56 40.64
CA GLY A 499 16.88 5.22 40.41
C GLY A 499 16.95 6.70 40.06
N TRP A 500 16.07 7.09 39.14
CA TRP A 500 15.63 8.45 38.83
C TRP A 500 14.87 9.08 40.02
N ASP A 501 15.50 10.04 40.70
CA ASP A 501 15.08 10.50 42.03
C ASP A 501 14.25 11.81 41.96
N THR A 502 14.67 12.78 41.13
CA THR A 502 14.03 14.10 41.03
C THR A 502 14.27 14.76 39.67
N GLN A 503 13.22 15.23 39.02
CA GLN A 503 13.29 16.08 37.82
C GLN A 503 13.84 17.47 38.17
N ILE A 504 14.85 17.97 37.44
CA ILE A 504 15.54 19.23 37.74
C ILE A 504 15.21 20.38 36.78
N ASN A 505 14.53 20.11 35.67
CA ASN A 505 13.98 21.13 34.76
C ASN A 505 12.48 21.34 35.06
N ALA A 506 12.05 22.60 35.23
CA ALA A 506 10.65 22.94 35.52
C ALA A 506 9.75 23.04 34.26
N ALA A 507 10.37 23.06 33.08
CA ALA A 507 9.72 23.03 31.78
C ALA A 507 10.58 22.17 30.83
N LEU A 508 9.94 21.50 29.88
CA LEU A 508 10.60 20.70 28.85
C LEU A 508 11.68 21.55 28.15
N ILE A 509 12.89 21.00 28.00
CA ILE A 509 13.99 21.62 27.27
C ILE A 509 13.71 21.35 25.78
N PRO A 510 13.24 22.32 24.98
CA PRO A 510 12.77 22.03 23.63
C PRO A 510 13.91 21.52 22.73
N SER A 511 13.57 20.66 21.77
CA SER A 511 14.49 20.36 20.66
C SER A 511 14.87 21.65 19.93
N GLN A 512 16.12 21.75 19.49
CA GLN A 512 16.61 22.88 18.71
C GLN A 512 16.11 22.86 17.25
N SER A 513 15.64 21.71 16.76
CA SER A 513 14.93 21.58 15.48
C SER A 513 14.04 20.33 15.49
N PRO A 514 12.80 20.42 16.02
CA PRO A 514 11.85 19.29 16.04
C PRO A 514 11.65 18.68 14.65
N GLY A 515 11.72 17.35 14.54
CA GLY A 515 11.59 16.64 13.26
C GLY A 515 12.88 16.56 12.42
N SER A 516 14.04 16.85 13.00
CA SER A 516 15.31 16.93 12.27
C SER A 516 16.03 15.56 12.18
N PRO A 517 16.42 15.09 10.97
CA PRO A 517 17.30 13.94 10.82
C PRO A 517 18.76 14.24 11.24
N SER A 518 19.09 15.47 11.63
CA SER A 518 20.39 15.89 12.16
C SER A 518 20.27 16.31 13.62
N GLY A 519 21.17 15.81 14.46
CA GLY A 519 21.20 16.14 15.89
C GLY A 519 22.00 17.40 16.26
N PHE A 520 21.99 17.69 17.56
CA PHE A 520 22.41 18.95 18.18
C PHE A 520 23.09 18.71 19.53
N VAL A 521 23.89 19.69 19.98
CA VAL A 521 24.52 19.69 21.31
C VAL A 521 23.72 20.56 22.27
N TYR A 522 23.45 20.04 23.46
CA TYR A 522 22.72 20.70 24.54
C TYR A 522 23.58 20.84 25.77
N THR A 523 23.22 21.77 26.66
CA THR A 523 23.92 21.95 27.93
C THR A 523 22.97 22.44 29.01
N TRP A 524 22.92 21.71 30.13
CA TRP A 524 22.24 22.12 31.34
C TRP A 524 23.26 22.39 32.46
N ASN A 525 22.98 23.38 33.31
CA ASN A 525 23.85 23.75 34.43
C ASN A 525 23.05 23.58 35.74
N ASP A 526 23.22 22.43 36.40
CA ASP A 526 22.59 22.14 37.68
C ASP A 526 23.30 22.90 38.82
N ARG A 527 22.53 23.72 39.54
CA ARG A 527 23.00 24.66 40.58
C ARG A 527 22.26 24.53 41.91
N GLN A 528 21.24 23.67 42.00
CA GLN A 528 20.30 23.69 43.11
C GLN A 528 20.54 22.52 44.06
N ASP A 529 20.62 22.81 45.37
CA ASP A 529 20.71 21.82 46.45
C ASP A 529 21.88 20.81 46.33
N LEU A 530 22.98 21.24 45.71
CA LEU A 530 24.20 20.44 45.57
C LEU A 530 25.00 20.40 46.88
N VAL A 531 25.23 19.18 47.39
CA VAL A 531 25.97 18.91 48.64
C VAL A 531 27.42 18.53 48.31
N PRO A 532 28.43 19.24 48.86
CA PRO A 532 29.83 18.90 48.63
C PRO A 532 30.22 17.49 49.08
N GLY A 533 30.95 16.77 48.23
CA GLY A 533 31.37 15.39 48.43
C GLY A 533 30.33 14.35 48.01
N THR A 534 29.26 14.75 47.32
CA THR A 534 28.21 13.86 46.81
C THR A 534 28.41 13.54 45.34
N ASP A 535 28.30 12.26 44.99
CA ASP A 535 28.21 11.78 43.62
C ASP A 535 26.75 11.89 43.14
N TYR A 536 26.52 12.73 42.13
CA TYR A 536 25.22 12.88 41.50
C TYR A 536 25.19 12.11 40.18
N TYR A 537 24.08 11.41 39.96
CA TYR A 537 23.77 10.63 38.77
C TYR A 537 22.66 11.37 38.01
N TYR A 538 22.79 11.45 36.68
CA TYR A 538 21.89 12.19 35.80
C TYR A 538 21.37 11.30 34.68
N TRP A 539 20.06 11.35 34.47
CA TRP A 539 19.38 10.74 33.33
C TRP A 539 18.77 11.83 32.46
N LEU A 540 18.79 11.61 31.16
CA LEU A 540 18.05 12.38 30.18
C LEU A 540 16.79 11.57 29.83
N GLU A 541 15.63 12.19 29.87
CA GLU A 541 14.42 11.67 29.25
C GLU A 541 14.16 12.51 28.00
N ASP A 542 14.07 11.90 26.83
CA ASP A 542 13.57 12.53 25.61
C ASP A 542 12.06 12.29 25.48
N VAL A 543 11.34 13.26 24.91
CA VAL A 543 9.88 13.28 24.81
C VAL A 543 9.51 13.61 23.37
N ASP A 544 8.84 12.69 22.68
CA ASP A 544 8.45 12.89 21.29
C ASP A 544 7.22 13.82 21.13
N ILE A 545 6.85 14.13 19.88
CA ILE A 545 5.67 14.96 19.57
C ILE A 545 4.32 14.27 19.87
N SER A 546 4.30 12.95 20.06
CA SER A 546 3.12 12.19 20.49
C SER A 546 2.96 12.18 22.02
N GLY A 547 4.04 12.47 22.75
CA GLY A 547 4.14 12.44 24.20
C GLY A 547 4.71 11.14 24.78
N ALA A 548 5.21 10.23 23.93
CA ALA A 548 5.97 9.07 24.40
C ALA A 548 7.37 9.49 24.86
N THR A 549 7.95 8.75 25.81
CA THR A 549 9.26 9.08 26.38
C THR A 549 10.25 7.92 26.34
N SER A 550 11.51 8.26 26.14
CA SER A 550 12.68 7.37 26.19
C SER A 550 13.65 7.89 27.24
N THR A 551 14.59 7.07 27.72
CA THR A 551 15.55 7.50 28.75
C THR A 551 16.98 7.03 28.48
N HIS A 552 17.94 7.88 28.84
CA HIS A 552 19.36 7.66 28.65
C HIS A 552 20.17 7.94 29.92
N GLY A 553 21.28 7.23 30.10
CA GLY A 553 22.17 7.33 31.25
C GLY A 553 22.07 6.13 32.22
N PRO A 554 22.49 6.27 33.49
CA PRO A 554 22.97 7.50 34.11
C PRO A 554 24.40 7.87 33.69
N VAL A 555 24.69 9.18 33.71
CA VAL A 555 26.06 9.71 33.77
C VAL A 555 26.28 10.37 35.13
N SER A 556 27.50 10.31 35.67
CA SER A 556 27.78 10.73 37.05
C SER A 556 28.87 11.79 37.18
N ALA A 557 28.70 12.72 38.12
CA ALA A 557 29.73 13.67 38.53
C ALA A 557 29.72 13.92 40.05
N THR A 558 30.90 13.94 40.66
CA THR A 558 31.08 14.36 42.06
C THR A 558 31.03 15.88 42.17
N TYR A 559 30.14 16.43 42.99
CA TYR A 559 30.18 17.87 43.31
C TYR A 559 31.12 18.13 44.49
N ASN A 560 32.20 18.88 44.27
CA ASN A 560 33.14 19.30 45.31
C ASN A 560 32.89 20.77 45.70
N ALA A 561 33.15 21.14 46.96
CA ALA A 561 33.03 22.54 47.37
C ALA A 561 34.02 23.43 46.58
N PRO A 562 33.61 24.61 46.09
CA PRO A 562 34.53 25.56 45.47
C PRO A 562 35.70 25.90 46.41
N THR A 563 36.93 25.86 45.90
CA THR A 563 38.12 26.17 46.70
C THR A 563 38.18 27.67 47.01
N ALA A 564 37.58 28.08 48.12
CA ALA A 564 37.57 29.47 48.56
C ALA A 564 38.97 29.93 49.02
N VAL A 565 39.67 30.69 48.16
CA VAL A 565 40.86 31.44 48.57
C VAL A 565 40.42 32.61 49.45
N THR A 566 40.39 32.36 50.77
CA THR A 566 40.09 33.39 51.76
C THR A 566 41.36 34.13 52.17
N LEU A 567 41.36 35.46 52.03
CA LEU A 567 42.48 36.30 52.46
C LEU A 567 42.51 36.33 54.01
N SER A 568 43.36 35.52 54.63
CA SER A 568 43.28 35.23 56.08
C SER A 568 43.58 36.41 57.02
N LYS A 569 44.10 37.53 56.51
CA LYS A 569 44.29 38.77 57.28
C LYS A 569 44.60 39.98 56.39
N MET A 570 43.95 41.12 56.66
CA MET A 570 44.58 42.44 56.50
C MET A 570 45.02 42.90 57.89
N GLU A 571 46.33 43.01 58.13
CA GLU A 571 46.82 43.76 59.28
C GLU A 571 47.09 45.21 58.86
N ALA A 572 46.53 46.16 59.62
CA ALA A 572 46.87 47.55 59.46
C ALA A 572 48.25 47.82 60.08
N SER A 573 49.30 47.87 59.25
CA SER A 573 50.57 48.48 59.65
C SER A 573 50.43 50.01 59.63
N PRO A 574 50.67 50.72 60.75
CA PRO A 574 50.63 52.17 60.76
C PRO A 574 51.75 52.75 59.90
N VAL A 575 51.43 53.79 59.12
CA VAL A 575 52.43 54.50 58.31
C VAL A 575 53.36 55.30 59.22
N SER A 576 54.64 54.93 59.28
CA SER A 576 55.69 55.82 59.76
C SER A 576 57.00 55.63 58.99
N GLY A 577 57.23 56.49 58.01
CA GLY A 577 58.58 56.89 57.60
C GLY A 577 59.29 56.07 56.52
N THR A 578 59.43 56.72 55.36
CA THR A 578 60.66 56.76 54.53
C THR A 578 61.20 55.47 53.87
N ALA A 579 60.93 55.41 52.56
CA ALA A 579 61.93 55.43 51.48
C ALA A 579 62.54 54.13 50.92
N ALA A 580 62.80 54.24 49.59
CA ALA A 580 63.58 53.37 48.69
C ALA A 580 62.87 52.10 48.16
N LEU A 581 62.85 51.76 46.87
CA LEU A 581 63.31 52.29 45.57
C LEU A 581 62.76 51.27 44.50
N PRO A 582 62.99 51.36 43.17
CA PRO A 582 61.87 51.56 42.23
C PRO A 582 61.42 50.33 41.42
N VAL A 583 60.38 50.58 40.61
CA VAL A 583 59.63 49.65 39.75
C VAL A 583 60.12 49.73 38.28
N ALA A 584 59.72 48.71 37.50
CA ALA A 584 59.70 48.61 36.03
C ALA A 584 60.98 48.11 35.33
N ALA A 585 60.94 47.43 34.18
CA ALA A 585 59.98 46.56 33.46
C ALA A 585 60.50 46.45 32.01
N ALA A 586 60.51 45.24 31.43
CA ALA A 586 60.76 44.96 30.01
C ALA A 586 60.39 43.48 29.76
N LEU A 587 59.88 43.03 28.59
CA LEU A 587 59.56 43.72 27.34
C LEU A 587 58.36 43.01 26.65
N LEU A 588 57.80 43.61 25.59
CA LEU A 588 56.60 43.16 24.84
C LEU A 588 56.92 42.96 23.34
N ALA A 589 56.37 41.91 22.72
CA ALA A 589 56.17 41.71 21.26
C ALA A 589 55.36 40.41 21.06
N LEU A 590 54.42 40.19 20.13
CA LEU A 590 53.67 40.95 19.10
C LEU A 590 52.32 40.14 18.93
N LEU A 591 51.23 40.52 18.26
CA LEU A 591 50.83 41.58 17.30
C LEU A 591 49.33 41.93 17.57
N LEU A 592 48.61 42.63 16.67
CA LEU A 592 47.19 43.04 16.79
C LEU A 592 46.46 43.04 15.42
N PRO A 593 45.10 43.07 15.37
CA PRO A 593 44.30 42.99 14.14
C PRO A 593 44.02 44.37 13.51
N LEU A 594 43.29 44.41 12.39
CA LEU A 594 42.84 45.67 11.77
C LEU A 594 41.41 45.60 11.21
N ALA A 595 40.55 46.50 11.67
CA ALA A 595 39.31 46.90 11.01
C ALA A 595 39.07 48.40 11.30
N GLY A 596 38.73 49.18 10.28
CA GLY A 596 38.54 50.62 10.43
C GLY A 596 38.11 51.30 9.12
N VAL A 597 36.82 51.67 9.05
CA VAL A 597 36.24 52.42 7.92
C VAL A 597 36.56 53.91 8.05
N LEU A 598 36.74 54.59 6.92
CA LEU A 598 36.82 56.06 6.81
C LEU A 598 35.82 56.55 5.76
N SER A 599 35.29 57.76 5.93
CA SER A 599 34.01 58.20 5.35
C SER A 599 34.12 59.30 4.28
N MET A 600 33.01 59.52 3.54
CA MET A 600 32.72 60.59 2.56
C MET A 600 33.52 60.54 1.22
N GLN A 601 32.95 60.73 0.01
CA GLN A 601 31.91 61.70 -0.36
C GLN A 601 31.24 61.41 -1.75
N ARG A 602 29.91 61.38 -1.78
CA ARG A 602 28.95 61.94 -2.81
C ARG A 602 29.33 62.00 -4.32
N ARG A 603 28.61 61.25 -5.18
CA ARG A 603 27.99 61.78 -6.43
C ARG A 603 26.93 60.88 -7.10
N GLU A 604 25.71 61.42 -7.15
CA GLU A 604 24.65 61.38 -8.20
C GLU A 604 24.59 60.35 -9.35
N ARG A 605 23.31 59.99 -9.68
CA ARG A 605 22.72 59.46 -10.93
C ARG A 605 22.90 57.95 -11.20
N ALA A 606 21.90 57.25 -11.73
CA ALA A 606 20.52 57.62 -12.13
C ALA A 606 19.53 56.52 -11.73
#